data_AF-A0A957C498-F1
#
_entry.id   AF-A0A957C498-F1
#
_cell.length_a   1.000
_cell.length_b   1.000
_cell.length_c   1.000
_cell.angle_alpha   90.00
_cell.angle_beta   90.00
_cell.angle_gamma   90.00
#
_symmetry.space_group_name_H-M   'P 1'
#
loop_
_entity.id
_entity.type
_entity.pdbx_description
1 polymer ?
#
loop_
_entity_poly.entity_id
_entity_poly.type
_entity_poly.pdbx_seq_one_letter_code
_entity_poly.pdbx_strand_id
1 'polypeptide(L)'
;MNIPEKFNQRVDEVNSLVCVGLDSDLPKIPEKYQQAHNPQLAFNLDIIRATHDVTSVYKLNSAFYEVQGEQGWQAMRETVAYLKANHPGIVTICDAKRADIGNTSDAYARSIFIQLGFDAVTLHPYLGSDALEPFLSRADKGCIILCRTSN
;
A
#
# COMPACT_ATOMS: atom_id res chain seq x y z
N MET A 1 -5.51 -10.55 15.04
CA MET A 1 -4.08 -10.41 14.74
C MET A 1 -3.83 -8.96 14.37
N ASN A 2 -2.97 -8.27 15.10
CA ASN A 2 -2.58 -6.90 14.75
C ASN A 2 -1.56 -6.91 13.59
N ILE A 3 -1.26 -5.75 13.02
CA ILE A 3 -0.35 -5.66 11.87
C ILE A 3 1.08 -6.13 12.19
N PRO A 4 1.69 -5.77 13.35
CA PRO A 4 3.00 -6.31 13.73
C PRO A 4 3.05 -7.84 13.82
N GLU A 5 2.02 -8.48 14.39
CA GLU A 5 1.93 -9.95 14.46
C GLU A 5 1.84 -10.56 13.06
N LYS A 6 0.97 -10.02 12.20
CA LYS A 6 0.84 -10.46 10.81
C LYS A 6 2.16 -10.34 10.05
N PHE A 7 2.88 -9.23 10.24
CA PHE A 7 4.19 -9.00 9.65
C PHE A 7 5.21 -10.03 10.14
N ASN A 8 5.37 -10.21 11.45
CA ASN A 8 6.36 -11.15 12.01
C ASN A 8 6.09 -12.59 11.57
N GLN A 9 4.82 -13.02 11.60
CA GLN A 9 4.45 -14.34 11.09
C GLN A 9 4.88 -14.51 9.62
N ARG A 10 4.62 -13.50 8.78
CA ARG A 10 5.03 -13.57 7.38
C ARG A 10 6.54 -13.61 7.22
N VAL A 11 7.27 -12.78 7.98
CA VAL A 11 8.73 -12.75 7.97
C VAL A 11 9.30 -14.13 8.30
N ASP A 12 8.76 -14.80 9.31
CA ASP A 12 9.20 -16.14 9.70
C ASP A 12 8.86 -17.19 8.63
N GLU A 13 7.67 -17.10 8.01
CA GLU A 13 7.23 -17.99 6.93
C GLU A 13 8.13 -17.95 5.68
N VAL A 14 8.58 -16.76 5.28
CA VAL A 14 9.43 -16.58 4.08
C VAL A 14 10.91 -16.35 4.38
N ASN A 15 11.27 -16.29 5.66
CA ASN A 15 12.61 -15.92 6.14
C ASN A 15 13.16 -14.67 5.42
N SER A 16 12.35 -13.61 5.37
CA SER A 16 12.65 -12.40 4.59
C SER A 16 12.09 -11.15 5.24
N LEU A 17 12.83 -10.05 5.13
CA LEU A 17 12.38 -8.70 5.50
C LEU A 17 12.07 -7.84 4.27
N VAL A 18 12.05 -8.44 3.08
CA VAL A 18 11.90 -7.70 1.82
C VAL A 18 10.52 -7.03 1.75
N CYS A 19 10.56 -5.73 1.45
CA CYS A 19 9.41 -4.91 1.11
C CYS A 19 9.50 -4.55 -0.38
N VAL A 20 8.59 -5.09 -1.19
CA VAL A 20 8.54 -4.82 -2.63
C VAL A 20 7.68 -3.60 -2.90
N GLY A 21 8.25 -2.61 -3.56
CA GLY A 21 7.53 -1.44 -4.07
C GLY A 21 6.80 -1.77 -5.37
N LEU A 22 5.50 -1.45 -5.44
CA LEU A 22 4.71 -1.51 -6.68
C LEU A 22 4.47 -0.09 -7.19
N ASP A 23 5.55 0.54 -7.62
CA ASP A 23 5.63 1.95 -8.00
C ASP A 23 5.62 2.07 -9.54
N SER A 24 4.58 1.48 -10.15
CA SER A 24 4.51 1.23 -11.60
C SER A 24 4.23 2.50 -12.40
N ASP A 25 5.29 3.08 -12.95
CA ASP A 25 5.27 4.24 -13.86
C ASP A 25 4.90 3.80 -15.28
N LEU A 26 3.72 4.20 -15.77
CA LEU A 26 3.10 3.68 -17.00
C LEU A 26 4.03 3.70 -18.24
N PRO A 27 4.81 4.78 -18.51
CA PRO A 27 5.74 4.81 -19.65
C PRO A 27 6.91 3.82 -19.55
N LYS A 28 7.21 3.31 -18.34
CA LYS A 28 8.29 2.33 -18.11
C LYS A 28 7.79 0.88 -18.08
N ILE A 29 6.47 0.68 -18.14
CA ILE A 29 5.90 -0.66 -18.16
C ILE A 29 6.24 -1.34 -19.49
N PRO A 30 6.76 -2.58 -19.48
CA PRO A 30 7.12 -3.30 -20.70
C PRO A 30 5.97 -3.41 -21.71
N GLU A 31 6.31 -3.35 -23.00
CA GLU A 31 5.35 -3.31 -24.11
C GLU A 31 4.32 -4.45 -24.07
N LYS A 32 4.73 -5.64 -23.61
CA LYS A 32 3.85 -6.81 -23.48
C LYS A 32 2.61 -6.58 -22.60
N TYR A 33 2.62 -5.59 -21.70
CA TYR A 33 1.47 -5.25 -20.85
C TYR A 33 0.62 -4.10 -21.41
N GLN A 34 1.11 -3.36 -22.40
CA GLN A 34 0.44 -2.14 -22.90
C GLN A 34 -0.89 -2.45 -23.60
N GLN A 35 -1.09 -3.69 -24.05
CA GLN A 35 -2.34 -4.16 -24.65
C GLN A 35 -3.36 -4.66 -23.61
N ALA A 36 -3.00 -4.72 -22.33
CA ALA A 36 -3.94 -5.09 -21.28
C ALA A 36 -4.96 -3.98 -21.05
N HIS A 37 -6.17 -4.34 -20.60
CA HIS A 37 -7.20 -3.36 -20.24
C HIS A 37 -6.71 -2.33 -19.20
N ASN A 38 -5.90 -2.79 -18.24
CA ASN A 38 -5.18 -1.94 -17.29
C ASN A 38 -3.71 -2.41 -17.21
N PRO A 39 -2.78 -1.76 -17.95
CA PRO A 39 -1.38 -2.16 -17.98
C PRO A 39 -0.70 -2.11 -16.61
N GLN A 40 -1.05 -1.13 -15.77
CA GLN A 40 -0.49 -0.98 -14.42
C GLN A 40 -0.87 -2.16 -13.54
N LEU A 41 -2.14 -2.56 -13.53
CA LEU A 41 -2.61 -3.73 -12.80
C LEU A 41 -1.95 -5.01 -13.31
N ALA A 42 -1.97 -5.25 -14.63
CA ALA A 42 -1.39 -6.46 -15.21
C ALA A 42 0.09 -6.63 -14.83
N PHE A 43 0.86 -5.53 -14.87
CA PHE A 43 2.25 -5.53 -14.48
C PHE A 43 2.44 -5.79 -12.98
N ASN A 44 1.66 -5.12 -12.12
CA ASN A 44 1.69 -5.34 -10.67
C ASN A 44 1.42 -6.80 -10.31
N LEU A 45 0.41 -7.42 -10.90
CA LEU A 45 0.05 -8.82 -10.62
C LEU A 45 1.16 -9.78 -11.04
N ASP A 46 1.86 -9.52 -12.14
CA ASP A 46 3.01 -10.33 -12.56
C ASP A 46 4.20 -10.17 -11.62
N ILE A 47 4.47 -8.95 -11.12
CA ILE A 47 5.48 -8.75 -10.07
C ILE A 47 5.11 -9.56 -8.83
N ILE A 48 3.86 -9.48 -8.36
CA ILE A 48 3.40 -10.21 -7.17
C ILE A 48 3.58 -11.72 -7.37
N ARG A 49 3.08 -12.27 -8.48
CA ARG A 49 3.22 -13.70 -8.80
C ARG A 49 4.66 -14.17 -8.83
N ALA A 50 5.59 -13.33 -9.28
CA ALA A 50 7.00 -13.68 -9.37
C ALA A 50 7.78 -13.48 -8.05
N THR A 51 7.22 -12.79 -7.06
CA THR A 51 7.99 -12.36 -5.87
C THR A 51 7.33 -12.69 -4.53
N HIS A 52 6.09 -13.20 -4.51
CA HIS A 52 5.32 -13.37 -3.29
C HIS A 52 6.01 -14.27 -2.25
N ASP A 53 6.83 -15.22 -2.69
CA ASP A 53 7.44 -16.30 -1.91
C ASP A 53 8.67 -15.83 -1.12
N VAL A 54 9.20 -14.67 -1.48
CA VAL A 54 10.31 -14.00 -0.80
C VAL A 54 9.91 -12.65 -0.21
N THR A 55 8.63 -12.26 -0.32
CA THR A 55 8.13 -10.94 0.07
C THR A 55 7.32 -11.00 1.36
N SER A 56 7.67 -10.11 2.29
CA SER A 56 6.93 -9.94 3.55
C SER A 56 5.92 -8.80 3.48
N VAL A 57 6.18 -7.82 2.63
CA VAL A 57 5.36 -6.62 2.49
C VAL A 57 5.31 -6.16 1.04
N TYR A 58 4.12 -5.81 0.55
CA TYR A 58 4.00 -4.97 -0.66
C TYR A 58 3.63 -3.54 -0.26
N LYS A 59 4.39 -2.59 -0.80
CA LYS A 59 4.16 -1.16 -0.59
C LYS A 59 3.78 -0.51 -1.92
N LEU A 60 2.60 0.11 -1.97
CA LEU A 60 2.11 0.83 -3.16
C LEU A 60 2.23 2.33 -2.89
N ASN A 61 3.08 3.04 -3.63
CA ASN A 61 3.13 4.50 -3.55
C ASN A 61 1.99 5.12 -4.34
N SER A 62 1.10 5.82 -3.65
CA SER A 62 -0.16 6.30 -4.22
C SER A 62 0.03 7.26 -5.39
N ALA A 63 1.14 8.00 -5.44
CA ALA A 63 1.42 8.98 -6.49
C ALA A 63 1.41 8.36 -7.90
N PHE A 64 1.93 7.14 -8.07
CA PHE A 64 1.97 6.44 -9.37
C PHE A 64 0.60 5.95 -9.84
N TYR A 65 -0.37 5.87 -8.93
CA TYR A 65 -1.75 5.49 -9.23
C TYR A 65 -2.60 6.76 -9.45
N GLU A 66 -2.43 7.77 -8.59
CA GLU A 66 -3.16 9.04 -8.67
C GLU A 66 -3.02 9.74 -10.02
N VAL A 67 -1.82 9.71 -10.61
CA VAL A 67 -1.54 10.33 -11.92
C VAL A 67 -2.33 9.69 -13.07
N GLN A 68 -2.84 8.46 -12.91
CA GLN A 68 -3.67 7.75 -13.89
C GLN A 68 -5.18 7.96 -13.65
N GLY A 69 -5.56 8.84 -12.71
CA GLY A 69 -6.94 9.14 -12.40
C GLY A 69 -7.71 7.91 -11.89
N GLU A 70 -8.96 7.76 -12.34
CA GLU A 70 -9.84 6.66 -11.91
C GLU A 70 -9.25 5.28 -12.19
N GLN A 71 -8.59 5.09 -13.34
CA GLN A 71 -8.01 3.80 -13.71
C GLN A 71 -6.87 3.39 -12.79
N GLY A 72 -6.08 4.34 -12.29
CA GLY A 72 -5.03 4.07 -11.30
C GLY A 72 -5.61 3.73 -9.94
N TRP A 73 -6.64 4.45 -9.49
CA TRP A 73 -7.36 4.10 -8.26
C TRP A 73 -7.98 2.69 -8.34
N GLN A 74 -8.56 2.34 -9.50
CA GLN A 74 -9.06 1.00 -9.75
C GLN A 74 -7.93 -0.05 -9.70
N ALA A 75 -6.80 0.20 -10.37
CA ALA A 75 -5.64 -0.69 -10.35
C ALA A 75 -5.12 -0.91 -8.92
N MET A 76 -5.03 0.16 -8.12
CA MET A 76 -4.58 0.10 -6.73
C MET A 76 -5.51 -0.80 -5.89
N ARG A 77 -6.83 -0.57 -5.99
CA ARG A 77 -7.85 -1.36 -5.28
C ARG A 77 -7.82 -2.82 -5.68
N GLU A 78 -7.73 -3.11 -6.98
CA GLU A 78 -7.70 -4.49 -7.49
C GLU A 78 -6.39 -5.21 -7.13
N THR A 79 -5.27 -4.50 -7.10
CA THR A 79 -3.98 -5.06 -6.64
C THR A 79 -4.06 -5.48 -5.17
N VAL A 80 -4.62 -4.62 -4.30
CA VAL A 80 -4.79 -4.95 -2.87
C VAL A 80 -5.80 -6.08 -2.68
N ALA A 81 -6.91 -6.07 -3.41
CA ALA A 81 -7.90 -7.15 -3.36
C ALA A 81 -7.29 -8.50 -3.76
N TYR A 82 -6.46 -8.52 -4.81
CA TYR A 82 -5.74 -9.72 -5.23
C TYR A 82 -4.81 -10.24 -4.13
N LEU A 83 -4.01 -9.36 -3.53
CA LEU A 83 -3.11 -9.74 -2.43
C LEU A 83 -3.88 -10.32 -1.24
N LYS A 84 -5.01 -9.72 -0.87
CA LYS A 84 -5.85 -10.24 0.21
C LYS A 84 -6.46 -11.60 -0.09
N ALA A 85 -6.90 -11.81 -1.32
CA ALA A 85 -7.55 -13.06 -1.72
C ALA A 85 -6.55 -14.23 -1.85
N ASN A 86 -5.35 -13.95 -2.38
CA ASN A 86 -4.39 -15.01 -2.73
C ASN A 86 -3.24 -15.13 -1.71
N HIS A 87 -2.90 -14.05 -1.01
CA HIS A 87 -1.78 -13.97 -0.09
C HIS A 87 -2.17 -13.21 1.20
N PRO A 88 -3.22 -13.64 1.93
CA PRO A 88 -3.76 -12.89 3.07
C PRO A 88 -2.76 -12.64 4.20
N GLY A 89 -1.70 -13.44 4.30
CA GLY A 89 -0.60 -13.27 5.26
C GLY A 89 0.36 -12.12 4.93
N ILE A 90 0.43 -11.66 3.67
CA ILE A 90 1.32 -10.56 3.27
C ILE A 90 0.71 -9.22 3.69
N VAL A 91 1.52 -8.36 4.30
CA VAL A 91 1.10 -7.01 4.72
C VAL A 91 1.11 -6.05 3.54
N THR A 92 0.10 -5.19 3.45
CA THR A 92 0.00 -4.15 2.43
C THR A 92 0.16 -2.75 3.03
N ILE A 93 1.09 -1.95 2.49
CA ILE A 93 1.31 -0.56 2.90
C ILE A 93 0.88 0.39 1.79
N CYS A 94 -0.01 1.33 2.11
CA CYS A 94 -0.29 2.49 1.28
C CYS A 94 0.75 3.57 1.58
N ASP A 95 1.72 3.75 0.69
CA ASP A 95 2.71 4.82 0.82
C ASP A 95 2.15 6.13 0.25
N ALA A 96 1.36 6.82 1.08
CA ALA A 96 0.60 8.01 0.69
C ALA A 96 1.03 9.29 1.43
N LYS A 97 1.84 9.18 2.48
CA LYS A 97 2.39 10.30 3.28
C LYS A 97 1.32 11.32 3.69
N ARG A 98 0.11 10.85 4.00
CA ARG A 98 -1.04 11.72 4.29
C ARG A 98 -0.90 12.40 5.64
N ALA A 99 -1.42 13.62 5.72
CA ALA A 99 -1.64 14.36 6.94
C ALA A 99 -2.56 15.53 6.63
N ASP A 100 -3.61 15.70 7.42
CA ASP A 100 -4.53 16.84 7.34
C ASP A 100 -5.23 17.04 8.69
N ILE A 101 -6.09 18.04 8.81
CA ILE A 101 -6.84 18.33 10.02
C ILE A 101 -8.05 17.39 10.17
N GLY A 102 -8.26 16.89 11.39
CA GLY A 102 -9.50 16.26 11.87
C GLY A 102 -10.28 15.43 10.84
N ASN A 103 -11.43 15.97 10.40
CA ASN A 103 -12.37 15.30 9.50
C ASN A 103 -11.75 14.93 8.13
N THR A 104 -10.78 15.69 7.63
CA THR A 104 -10.10 15.37 6.37
C THR A 104 -9.19 14.15 6.53
N SER A 105 -8.48 14.06 7.66
CA SER A 105 -7.71 12.86 7.99
C SER A 105 -8.59 11.61 8.16
N ASP A 106 -9.79 11.75 8.72
CA ASP A 106 -10.76 10.65 8.76
C ASP A 106 -11.20 10.20 7.36
N ALA A 107 -11.45 11.13 6.44
CA ALA A 107 -11.77 10.80 5.05
C ALA A 107 -10.61 10.04 4.37
N TYR A 108 -9.35 10.45 4.59
CA TYR A 108 -8.18 9.71 4.12
C TYR A 108 -8.10 8.31 4.74
N ALA A 109 -8.30 8.18 6.06
CA ALA A 109 -8.29 6.89 6.75
C ALA A 109 -9.34 5.93 6.19
N ARG A 110 -10.58 6.41 5.95
CA ARG A 110 -11.64 5.59 5.33
C ARG A 110 -11.31 5.22 3.88
N SER A 111 -10.78 6.14 3.09
CA SER A 111 -10.34 5.83 1.72
C SER A 111 -9.29 4.71 1.72
N ILE A 112 -8.26 4.82 2.55
CA ILE A 112 -7.13 3.89 2.56
C ILE A 112 -7.49 2.54 3.17
N PHE A 113 -8.15 2.53 4.33
CA PHE A 113 -8.37 1.30 5.07
C PHE A 113 -9.66 0.57 4.71
N ILE A 114 -10.69 1.29 4.25
CA ILE A 114 -12.00 0.70 3.91
C ILE A 114 -12.15 0.57 2.39
N GLN A 115 -11.99 1.65 1.63
CA GLN A 115 -12.24 1.62 0.18
C GLN A 115 -11.13 0.86 -0.58
N LEU A 116 -9.86 1.15 -0.28
CA LEU A 116 -8.72 0.46 -0.87
C LEU A 116 -8.33 -0.80 -0.11
N GLY A 117 -8.62 -0.84 1.19
CA GLY A 117 -8.44 -2.02 2.02
C GLY A 117 -7.01 -2.23 2.54
N PHE A 118 -6.13 -1.24 2.58
CA PHE A 118 -4.76 -1.46 3.06
C PHE A 118 -4.69 -1.89 4.54
N ASP A 119 -3.60 -2.57 4.90
CA ASP A 119 -3.28 -2.92 6.28
C ASP A 119 -2.61 -1.76 7.02
N ALA A 120 -1.76 -1.00 6.30
CA ALA A 120 -0.98 0.09 6.88
C ALA A 120 -0.83 1.29 5.93
N VAL A 121 -0.41 2.43 6.48
CA VAL A 121 -0.24 3.69 5.74
C VAL A 121 1.00 4.46 6.21
N THR A 122 1.64 5.22 5.32
CA THR A 122 2.67 6.21 5.67
C THR A 122 2.05 7.58 5.97
N LEU A 123 2.50 8.25 7.04
CA LEU A 123 1.91 9.51 7.51
C LEU A 123 2.96 10.59 7.79
N HIS A 124 2.63 11.85 7.45
CA HIS A 124 3.53 12.98 7.62
C HIS A 124 3.24 13.75 8.92
N PRO A 125 4.15 13.79 9.91
CA PRO A 125 3.80 14.26 11.26
C PRO A 125 3.78 15.79 11.44
N TYR A 126 4.06 16.58 10.40
CA TYR A 126 4.29 18.03 10.51
C TYR A 126 3.13 18.82 11.13
N LEU A 127 1.88 18.39 10.90
CA LEU A 127 0.69 19.07 11.43
C LEU A 127 0.37 18.69 12.89
N GLY A 128 1.21 17.86 13.54
CA GLY A 128 1.02 17.42 14.92
C GLY A 128 0.22 16.13 15.06
N SER A 129 0.08 15.65 16.30
CA SER A 129 -0.61 14.40 16.63
C SER A 129 -2.08 14.39 16.22
N ASP A 130 -2.76 15.52 16.32
CA ASP A 130 -4.19 15.65 16.04
C ASP A 130 -4.51 15.33 14.57
N ALA A 131 -3.56 15.61 13.67
CA ALA A 131 -3.67 15.25 12.25
C ALA A 131 -3.54 13.73 12.00
N LEU A 132 -2.93 13.00 12.94
CA LEU A 132 -2.66 11.57 12.83
C LEU A 132 -3.68 10.72 13.60
N GLU A 133 -4.36 11.29 14.60
CA GLU A 133 -5.29 10.58 15.48
C GLU A 133 -6.36 9.74 14.75
N PRO A 134 -6.95 10.20 13.63
CA PRO A 134 -7.91 9.37 12.88
C PRO A 134 -7.31 8.06 12.32
N PHE A 135 -6.00 8.02 12.11
CA PHE A 135 -5.28 6.81 11.72
C PHE A 135 -4.81 6.02 12.94
N LEU A 136 -4.25 6.69 13.95
CA LEU A 136 -3.68 6.06 15.15
C LEU A 136 -4.73 5.39 16.04
N SER A 137 -5.95 5.90 16.06
CA SER A 137 -7.08 5.30 16.77
C SER A 137 -7.51 3.92 16.23
N ARG A 138 -7.00 3.52 15.06
CA ARG A 138 -7.26 2.21 14.45
C ARG A 138 -6.25 1.16 14.88
N ALA A 139 -6.52 0.51 16.01
CA ALA A 139 -5.68 -0.57 16.54
C ALA A 139 -5.55 -1.79 15.60
N ASP A 140 -6.45 -1.93 14.62
CA ASP A 140 -6.42 -2.96 13.59
C ASP A 140 -5.48 -2.64 12.41
N LYS A 141 -4.86 -1.45 12.39
CA LYS A 141 -4.07 -0.93 11.27
C LYS A 141 -2.66 -0.51 11.68
N GLY A 142 -1.77 -0.43 10.70
CA GLY A 142 -0.39 0.04 10.88
C GLY A 142 -0.21 1.49 10.45
N CYS A 143 0.50 2.27 11.25
CA CYS A 143 0.87 3.66 10.91
C CYS A 143 2.39 3.79 10.91
N ILE A 144 2.96 4.18 9.76
CA ILE A 144 4.40 4.39 9.60
C ILE A 144 4.66 5.89 9.50
N ILE A 145 5.23 6.46 10.56
CA ILE A 145 5.44 7.90 10.68
C ILE A 145 6.76 8.29 10.01
N LEU A 146 6.72 9.32 9.18
CA LEU A 146 7.92 9.88 8.56
C LEU A 146 8.77 10.58 9.64
N CYS A 147 9.99 10.08 9.89
CA CYS A 147 10.93 10.69 10.84
C CYS A 147 12.14 11.28 10.13
N ARG A 148 12.88 10.45 9.39
CA ARG A 148 14.01 10.85 8.56
C ARG A 148 13.88 10.18 7.21
N THR A 149 13.77 10.98 6.16
CA THR A 149 13.64 10.51 4.78
C THR A 149 15.03 10.30 4.17
N SER A 150 15.07 9.56 3.06
CA SER A 150 16.31 9.15 2.39
C SER A 150 16.88 10.18 1.41
N ASN A 151 16.18 11.30 1.20
CA ASN A 151 16.57 12.37 0.28
C ASN A 151 17.60 13.33 0.89
#